data_AF-A0A924M5R2-F1
#
_entry.id   AF-A0A924M5R2-F1
#
_cell.length_a   1.000
_cell.length_b   1.000
_cell.length_c   1.000
_cell.angle_alpha   90.00
_cell.angle_beta   90.00
_cell.angle_gamma   90.00
#
_symmetry.space_group_name_H-M   'P 1'
#
loop_
_entity.id
_entity.type
_entity.pdbx_description
1 polymer ?
#
loop_
_entity_poly.entity_id
_entity_poly.type
_entity_poly.pdbx_seq_one_letter_code
_entity_poly.pdbx_strand_id
1 'polypeptide(L)'
;MLIDFFYTLRSAKLSVSVKEYLMLLEALQAGVVGPNSGAVHGEDGSYKIDDFYYLSRTILVKDEKHYDKFDRAFAAYFKGVEMVADFTKE
;
A
#
# COMPACT_ATOMS: atom_id res chain seq x y z
N MET A 1 -7.16 -7.25 3.88
CA MET A 1 -6.31 -6.84 5.03
C MET A 1 -4.88 -6.56 4.53
N LEU A 2 -4.03 -5.80 5.25
CA LEU A 2 -2.66 -5.47 4.78
C LEU A 2 -1.78 -6.70 4.52
N ILE A 3 -2.03 -7.80 5.23
CA ILE A 3 -1.35 -9.07 4.97
C ILE A 3 -1.68 -9.65 3.59
N ASP A 4 -2.92 -9.47 3.11
CA ASP A 4 -3.34 -9.92 1.78
C ASP A 4 -2.67 -9.10 0.68
N PHE A 5 -2.46 -7.80 0.93
CA PHE A 5 -1.66 -6.95 0.05
C PHE A 5 -0.23 -7.49 -0.08
N PHE A 6 0.43 -7.83 1.04
CA PHE A 6 1.76 -8.43 1.03
C PHE A 6 1.81 -9.73 0.20
N TYR A 7 0.84 -10.63 0.39
CA TYR A 7 0.77 -11.85 -0.40
C TYR A 7 0.43 -11.61 -1.88
N THR A 8 -0.35 -10.58 -2.19
CA THR A 8 -0.63 -10.16 -3.57
C THR A 8 0.65 -9.75 -4.30
N LEU A 9 1.52 -8.98 -3.64
CA LEU A 9 2.82 -8.60 -4.19
C LEU A 9 3.73 -9.82 -4.42
N ARG A 10 3.77 -10.77 -3.49
CA ARG A 10 4.53 -12.01 -3.66
C ARG A 10 4.01 -12.86 -4.82
N SER A 11 2.69 -12.95 -4.97
CA SER A 11 2.04 -13.64 -6.10
C SER A 11 2.39 -12.98 -7.44
N ALA A 12 2.53 -11.65 -7.46
CA ALA A 12 3.02 -10.87 -8.61
C ALA A 12 4.53 -11.00 -8.86
N LYS A 13 5.22 -11.92 -8.16
CA LYS A 13 6.66 -12.18 -8.28
C LYS A 13 7.54 -10.98 -7.91
N LEU A 14 7.07 -10.12 -7.01
CA LEU A 14 7.91 -9.12 -6.36
C LEU A 14 8.70 -9.78 -5.24
N SER A 15 10.00 -9.46 -5.18
CA SER A 15 10.92 -9.93 -4.14
C SER A 15 10.75 -9.12 -2.86
N VAL A 16 9.54 -9.11 -2.29
CA VAL A 16 9.25 -8.47 -1.01
C VAL A 16 9.59 -9.42 0.15
N SER A 17 10.24 -8.88 1.17
CA SER A 17 10.65 -9.60 2.37
C SER A 17 9.73 -9.29 3.55
N VAL A 18 9.72 -10.17 4.55
CA VAL A 18 9.00 -9.95 5.81
C VAL A 18 9.52 -8.70 6.52
N LYS A 19 10.83 -8.43 6.44
CA LYS A 19 11.44 -7.23 7.04
C LYS A 19 10.85 -5.95 6.46
N GLU A 20 10.72 -5.87 5.14
CA GLU A 20 10.14 -4.68 4.48
C GLU A 20 8.65 -4.56 4.79
N TYR A 21 7.93 -5.68 4.91
CA TYR A 21 6.54 -5.67 5.37
C TYR A 21 6.40 -5.13 6.80
N LEU A 22 7.24 -5.58 7.73
CA LEU A 22 7.25 -5.07 9.11
C LEU A 22 7.60 -3.57 9.15
N MET A 23 8.56 -3.13 8.33
CA MET A 23 8.92 -1.71 8.21
C MET A 23 7.75 -0.87 7.69
N LEU A 24 6.94 -1.40 6.76
CA LEU A 24 5.72 -0.71 6.32
C LEU A 24 4.72 -0.55 7.46
N LEU A 25 4.52 -1.59 8.27
CA LEU A 25 3.62 -1.52 9.43
C LEU A 25 4.11 -0.52 10.48
N GLU A 26 5.42 -0.51 10.77
CA GLU A 26 6.05 0.45 11.68
C GLU A 26 5.87 1.90 11.19
N ALA A 27 6.05 2.14 9.89
CA ALA A 27 5.88 3.47 9.30
C ALA A 27 4.42 3.97 9.39
N LEU A 28 3.45 3.07 9.19
CA LEU A 28 2.04 3.39 9.37
C LEU A 28 1.71 3.67 10.84
N GLN A 29 2.24 2.88 11.77
CA GLN A 29 2.06 3.08 13.21
C GLN A 29 2.69 4.39 13.69
N ALA A 30 3.84 4.77 13.13
CA ALA A 30 4.52 6.02 13.42
C ALA A 30 3.82 7.25 12.79
N GLY A 31 2.75 7.05 12.00
CA GLY A 31 2.03 8.14 11.36
C GLY A 31 2.86 8.87 10.30
N VAL A 32 3.75 8.16 9.59
CA VAL A 32 4.54 8.74 8.48
C VAL A 32 3.62 9.24 7.35
N VAL A 33 2.48 8.59 7.18
CA VAL A 33 1.39 9.00 6.29
C VAL A 33 0.06 8.98 7.05
N GLY A 34 -0.85 9.88 6.70
CA GLY A 34 -2.22 9.93 7.21
C GLY A 34 -2.56 11.19 8.04
N PRO A 35 -3.62 11.15 8.85
CA PRO A 35 -4.15 12.30 9.62
C PRO A 35 -3.13 12.99 10.50
N ASN A 36 -2.19 12.20 11.02
CA ASN A 36 -1.24 12.62 12.03
C ASN A 36 0.13 12.99 11.42
N SER A 37 0.33 12.82 10.10
CA SER A 37 1.57 13.24 9.45
C SER A 37 1.54 14.75 9.23
N GLY A 38 2.58 15.48 9.64
CA GLY A 38 2.70 16.92 9.35
C GLY A 38 2.85 17.24 7.85
N ALA A 39 3.13 16.21 7.04
CA ALA A 39 3.05 16.23 5.59
C ALA A 39 1.68 15.66 5.20
N VAL A 40 0.68 16.51 4.96
CA VAL A 40 -0.63 16.08 4.47
C VAL A 40 -0.82 16.60 3.04
N HIS A 41 -1.00 15.66 2.11
CA HIS A 41 -1.62 15.93 0.82
C HIS A 41 -3.15 15.85 1.00
N GLY A 42 -3.77 16.90 1.55
CA GLY A 42 -5.23 16.98 1.70
C GLY A 42 -5.70 17.82 2.88
N GLU A 43 -6.74 18.63 2.66
CA GLU A 43 -7.27 19.58 3.65
C GLU A 43 -8.06 18.91 4.80
N ASP A 44 -8.37 17.61 4.68
CA ASP A 44 -9.32 16.89 5.55
C ASP A 44 -8.67 15.97 6.61
N GLY A 45 -7.35 15.82 6.60
CA GLY A 45 -6.65 14.95 7.53
C GLY A 45 -7.04 13.47 7.44
N SER A 46 -7.50 12.97 6.30
CA SER A 46 -7.82 11.54 6.11
C SER A 46 -6.63 10.75 5.53
N TYR A 47 -6.65 9.42 5.69
CA TYR A 47 -5.69 8.54 5.00
C TYR A 47 -5.99 8.51 3.49
N LYS A 48 -5.05 8.97 2.66
CA LYS A 48 -5.16 8.89 1.19
C LYS A 48 -4.49 7.63 0.65
N ILE A 49 -5.10 7.06 -0.38
CA ILE A 49 -4.55 5.87 -1.05
C ILE A 49 -3.20 6.16 -1.72
N ASP A 50 -3.04 7.37 -2.26
CA ASP A 50 -1.82 7.81 -2.93
C ASP A 50 -0.63 7.87 -1.95
N ASP A 51 -0.85 8.37 -0.73
CA ASP A 51 0.18 8.40 0.30
C ASP A 51 0.63 6.98 0.67
N PHE A 52 -0.33 6.05 0.82
CA PHE A 52 -0.02 4.65 1.04
C PHE A 52 0.72 4.03 -0.14
N TYR A 53 0.34 4.36 -1.38
CA TYR A 53 1.01 3.90 -2.60
C TYR A 53 2.49 4.29 -2.61
N TYR A 54 2.80 5.57 -2.39
CA TYR A 54 4.18 6.04 -2.40
C TYR A 54 5.01 5.47 -1.25
N LEU A 55 4.45 5.42 -0.03
CA LEU A 55 5.12 4.83 1.12
C LEU A 55 5.43 3.34 0.89
N SER A 56 4.42 2.57 0.47
CA SER A 56 4.57 1.13 0.24
C SER A 56 5.53 0.83 -0.91
N ARG A 57 5.49 1.58 -2.02
CA ARG A 57 6.46 1.44 -3.12
C ARG A 57 7.89 1.69 -2.65
N THR A 58 8.10 2.75 -1.87
CA THR A 58 9.42 3.12 -1.32
C THR A 58 9.99 2.04 -0.40
N ILE A 59 9.14 1.46 0.46
CA ILE A 59 9.56 0.46 1.43
C ILE A 59 9.72 -0.92 0.78
N LEU A 60 8.85 -1.31 -0.15
CA LEU A 60 8.75 -2.68 -0.64
C LEU A 60 9.51 -2.93 -1.95
N VAL A 61 9.87 -1.88 -2.70
CA VAL A 61 10.53 -2.04 -4.01
C VAL A 61 11.93 -1.42 -3.97
N LYS A 62 12.95 -2.28 -4.07
CA LYS A 62 14.38 -1.87 -3.98
C LYS A 62 15.06 -1.61 -5.32
N ASP A 63 14.41 -2.01 -6.40
CA ASP A 63 14.94 -1.89 -7.74
C ASP A 63 13.83 -1.40 -8.65
N GLU A 64 14.10 -0.31 -9.35
CA GLU A 64 13.15 0.38 -10.22
C GLU A 64 12.60 -0.52 -11.34
N LYS A 65 13.34 -1.56 -11.75
CA LYS A 65 12.85 -2.52 -12.77
C LYS A 65 11.59 -3.28 -12.33
N HIS A 66 11.27 -3.25 -11.04
CA HIS A 66 10.10 -3.88 -10.47
C HIS A 66 8.91 -2.94 -10.29
N TYR A 67 9.05 -1.66 -10.64
CA TYR A 67 7.98 -0.67 -10.50
C TYR A 67 6.73 -1.04 -11.28
N ASP A 68 6.85 -1.44 -12.56
CA ASP A 68 5.69 -1.87 -13.35
C ASP A 68 4.92 -3.03 -12.72
N LYS A 69 5.64 -3.99 -12.11
CA LYS A 69 5.01 -5.14 -11.44
C LYS A 69 4.29 -4.70 -10.18
N PHE A 70 4.92 -3.82 -9.40
CA PHE A 70 4.31 -3.23 -8.22
C PHE A 70 3.04 -2.46 -8.57
N ASP A 71 3.09 -1.58 -9.57
CA ASP A 71 1.96 -0.74 -9.97
C ASP A 71 0.76 -1.58 -10.41
N ARG A 72 1.00 -2.63 -11.20
CA ARG A 72 -0.06 -3.58 -11.62
C ARG A 72 -0.65 -4.33 -10.43
N ALA A 73 0.20 -4.85 -9.53
CA ALA A 73 -0.26 -5.61 -8.37
C ALA A 73 -1.02 -4.73 -7.37
N PHE A 74 -0.55 -3.51 -7.15
CA PHE A 74 -1.20 -2.51 -6.32
C PHE A 74 -2.58 -2.15 -6.88
N ALA A 75 -2.64 -1.77 -8.16
CA ALA A 75 -3.90 -1.44 -8.82
C ALA A 75 -4.89 -2.61 -8.80
N ALA A 76 -4.42 -3.84 -9.04
CA ALA A 76 -5.26 -5.03 -8.99
C ALA A 76 -5.83 -5.29 -7.59
N TYR A 77 -5.01 -5.14 -6.54
CA TYR A 77 -5.46 -5.30 -5.16
C TYR A 77 -6.52 -4.26 -4.80
N PHE A 78 -6.27 -2.97 -5.04
CA PHE A 78 -7.20 -1.92 -4.64
C PHE A 78 -8.48 -1.86 -5.48
N LYS A 79 -8.42 -2.15 -6.78
CA LYS A 79 -9.64 -2.35 -7.59
C LYS A 79 -10.47 -3.55 -7.11
N GLY A 80 -9.80 -4.64 -6.72
CA GLY A 80 -10.48 -5.81 -6.16
C GLY A 80 -11.16 -5.49 -4.82
N VAL A 81 -10.51 -4.70 -3.97
CA VAL A 81 -11.07 -4.22 -2.70
C VAL A 81 -12.28 -3.32 -2.93
N GLU A 82 -12.23 -2.39 -3.89
CA GLU A 82 -13.37 -1.55 -4.26
C GLU A 82 -14.58 -2.39 -4.70
N MET A 83 -14.36 -3.41 -5.54
CA MET A 83 -15.44 -4.31 -5.97
C MET A 83 -16.07 -5.06 -4.79
N VAL A 84 -15.27 -5.63 -3.88
CA VAL A 84 -15.79 -6.36 -2.70
C VAL A 84 -16.55 -5.42 -1.75
N ALA A 85 -16.06 -4.20 -1.55
CA ALA A 85 -16.73 -3.21 -0.72
C ALA A 85 -18.12 -2.81 -1.28
N ASP A 86 -18.28 -2.80 -2.60
CA ASP A 86 -19.55 -2.47 -3.25
C ASP A 86 -20.60 -3.59 -3.10
N PHE A 87 -20.19 -4.86 -3.09
CA PHE A 87 -21.10 -6.00 -2.84
C PHE A 87 -21.58 -6.13 -1.39
N THR A 88 -21.07 -5.32 -0.46
CA THR A 88 -21.52 -5.32 0.94
C THR A 88 -22.65 -4.30 1.18
N LYS A 89 -23.20 -3.68 0.13
CA LYS A 89 -24.27 -2.67 0.19
C LYS A 89 -25.69 -3.19 -0.07
N GLU A 90 -25.91 -4.50 -0.18
CA GLU A 90 -27.27 -5.07 -0.29
C GLU A 90 -27.85 -5.50 1.07
#